data_AF-A0A023B7U8-F1
#
_entry.id   AF-A0A023B7U8-F1
#
_cell.length_a   1.000
_cell.length_b   1.000
_cell.length_c   1.000
_cell.angle_alpha   90.00
_cell.angle_beta   90.00
_cell.angle_gamma   90.00
#
_symmetry.space_group_name_H-M   'P 1'
#
loop_
_entity.id
_entity.type
_entity.pdbx_description
1 polymer ?
#
loop_
_entity_poly.entity_id
_entity_poly.type
_entity_poly.pdbx_seq_one_letter_code
_entity_poly.pdbx_strand_id
1 'polypeptide(L)'
;MVQDSEADTMQCLFEGRSNKTLERFFKGRSNRSRDELILEWFECQILSPGASTPGPAMTWATMEEHGQMSDPDFTTIYEWLIPTFWSQPKSLERASKVVSRLEEAYNTIVLPRAWLESEYKSFAPWAPGVIFPGDSRLRSAVGVAYWAHYLDTKDSMTPAQRVWSLSVLARWYPGQAFKQMLAELKEHPPVFADGGQMFVLQRLTRLAVRRMMGECVGLGSDEMSWRMAEDIAYIAPFVARCSGEDVGVLVHRTMSQVASDRYAQYHVTYHNHPERLYSACFSGLVPWKMSGLEMAGEVPPPEAAHFPVECAPGLDIYDPGQNALRGFLGLEERLVRRLGQMLIAEHATETLLPPDHIERSLVEQESFKFSVSEEKFRGLYERALEEIVGRAATEEAFNYAWRAICRAVAMVYEAHSKVQKVIRT
;
A
#
# COMPACT_ATOMS: atom_id res chain seq x y z
N MET A 1 9.10 -36.00 -26.12
CA MET A 1 8.55 -35.75 -24.77
C MET A 1 8.58 -34.25 -24.57
N VAL A 2 7.55 -33.68 -23.94
CA VAL A 2 7.42 -32.24 -23.75
C VAL A 2 8.14 -31.86 -22.45
N GLN A 3 9.01 -30.86 -22.47
CA GLN A 3 9.35 -30.11 -21.26
C GLN A 3 8.31 -29.01 -21.08
N ASP A 4 7.25 -29.34 -20.37
CA ASP A 4 6.46 -28.35 -19.65
C ASP A 4 7.28 -27.85 -18.42
N SER A 5 6.73 -26.90 -17.67
CA SER A 5 7.01 -26.71 -16.23
C SER A 5 8.36 -26.15 -15.72
N GLU A 6 9.21 -25.50 -16.55
CA GLU A 6 10.43 -24.80 -16.04
C GLU A 6 10.46 -23.25 -16.06
N ALA A 7 9.45 -22.46 -16.39
CA ALA A 7 8.04 -22.66 -16.77
C ALA A 7 7.49 -21.30 -17.25
N ASP A 8 6.16 -21.19 -17.28
CA ASP A 8 5.32 -20.04 -16.92
C ASP A 8 5.89 -18.86 -16.06
N THR A 9 7.02 -18.98 -15.33
CA THR A 9 6.97 -19.10 -13.86
C THR A 9 6.97 -17.86 -12.95
N MET A 10 7.49 -16.68 -13.33
CA MET A 10 7.71 -15.65 -12.27
C MET A 10 6.44 -15.14 -11.56
N GLN A 11 5.19 -15.23 -12.06
CA GLN A 11 4.60 -15.41 -13.39
C GLN A 11 3.68 -14.18 -13.57
N CYS A 12 3.38 -13.64 -14.76
CA CYS A 12 3.90 -13.82 -16.11
C CYS A 12 4.63 -12.54 -16.61
N LEU A 13 5.25 -11.74 -15.74
CA LEU A 13 6.20 -12.20 -14.73
C LEU A 13 5.89 -11.79 -13.26
N PHE A 14 4.78 -11.09 -12.92
CA PHE A 14 4.54 -10.68 -11.50
C PHE A 14 3.11 -10.64 -10.86
N GLU A 15 1.92 -10.89 -11.42
CA GLU A 15 1.42 -10.96 -12.79
C GLU A 15 0.46 -9.81 -13.07
N GLY A 16 0.67 -9.11 -14.19
CA GLY A 16 -0.44 -8.47 -14.91
C GLY A 16 -0.93 -9.42 -16.00
N ARG A 17 -1.86 -10.33 -15.68
CA ARG A 17 -2.25 -11.44 -16.56
C ARG A 17 -2.61 -10.99 -17.99
N SER A 18 -1.98 -11.62 -18.97
CA SER A 18 -2.27 -11.48 -20.41
C SER A 18 -2.31 -10.03 -20.93
N ASN A 19 -1.52 -9.12 -20.35
CA ASN A 19 -1.30 -7.84 -21.01
C ASN A 19 -0.45 -8.10 -22.28
N LYS A 20 -1.09 -7.97 -23.47
CA LYS A 20 -0.47 -8.03 -24.80
C LYS A 20 0.78 -7.13 -24.95
N THR A 21 1.00 -6.20 -24.02
CA THR A 21 2.19 -5.36 -23.90
C THR A 21 3.42 -6.13 -23.42
N LEU A 22 3.31 -7.06 -22.48
CA LEU A 22 4.43 -7.93 -22.04
C LEU A 22 4.86 -8.87 -23.16
N GLU A 23 3.90 -9.50 -23.85
CA GLU A 23 4.21 -10.31 -25.04
C GLU A 23 4.90 -9.46 -26.12
N ARG A 24 4.39 -8.26 -26.42
CA ARG A 24 5.03 -7.32 -27.36
C ARG A 24 6.41 -6.85 -26.90
N PHE A 25 6.68 -6.81 -25.60
CA PHE A 25 7.98 -6.44 -25.03
C PHE A 25 9.03 -7.54 -25.26
N PHE A 26 8.69 -8.81 -25.06
CA PHE A 26 9.65 -9.91 -25.26
C PHE A 26 9.71 -10.41 -26.72
N LYS A 27 8.65 -10.22 -27.52
CA LYS A 27 8.54 -10.64 -28.93
C LYS A 27 9.47 -9.82 -29.85
N GLY A 28 10.72 -10.27 -29.92
CA GLY A 28 11.79 -9.69 -30.73
C GLY A 28 13.16 -9.68 -30.05
N ARG A 29 13.22 -9.96 -28.73
CA ARG A 29 14.44 -9.90 -27.92
C ARG A 29 15.05 -11.29 -27.61
N SER A 30 14.79 -12.31 -28.44
CA SER A 30 15.12 -13.73 -28.21
C SER A 30 16.60 -14.08 -27.95
N ASN A 31 17.52 -13.16 -28.24
CA ASN A 31 18.95 -13.37 -28.13
C ASN A 31 19.56 -12.78 -26.84
N ARG A 32 18.73 -12.21 -25.95
CA ARG A 32 19.14 -11.72 -24.62
C ARG A 32 18.92 -12.79 -23.56
N SER A 33 19.71 -12.72 -22.49
CA SER A 33 19.49 -13.55 -21.30
C SER A 33 18.21 -13.14 -20.55
N ARG A 34 17.65 -14.07 -19.77
CA ARG A 34 16.53 -13.81 -18.85
C ARG A 34 16.81 -12.60 -17.95
N ASP A 35 18.02 -12.50 -17.44
CA ASP A 35 18.38 -11.51 -16.43
C ASP A 35 18.43 -10.10 -17.03
N GLU A 36 18.98 -9.95 -18.25
CA GLU A 36 18.91 -8.71 -19.03
C GLU A 36 17.45 -8.31 -19.33
N LEU A 37 16.58 -9.26 -19.68
CA LEU A 37 15.18 -9.00 -19.99
C LEU A 37 14.36 -8.57 -18.76
N ILE A 38 14.71 -9.08 -17.57
CA ILE A 38 14.11 -8.65 -16.30
C ILE A 38 14.58 -7.24 -15.96
N LEU A 39 15.89 -6.96 -16.01
CA LEU A 39 16.42 -5.63 -15.72
C LEU A 39 15.92 -4.56 -16.71
N GLU A 40 15.82 -4.88 -18.00
CA GLU A 40 15.23 -3.98 -19.01
C GLU A 40 13.74 -3.71 -18.74
N TRP A 41 12.99 -4.68 -18.19
CA TRP A 41 11.60 -4.46 -17.78
C TRP A 41 11.51 -3.53 -16.56
N PHE A 42 12.34 -3.73 -15.53
CA PHE A 42 12.43 -2.85 -14.36
C PHE A 42 12.82 -1.42 -14.76
N GLU A 43 13.84 -1.28 -15.61
CA GLU A 43 14.25 0.00 -16.21
C GLU A 43 13.09 0.66 -16.95
N CYS A 44 12.34 -0.09 -17.75
CA CYS A 44 11.18 0.43 -18.46
C CYS A 44 10.00 0.78 -17.54
N GLN A 45 9.80 0.14 -16.38
CA GLN A 45 8.78 0.60 -15.42
C GLN A 45 9.20 1.91 -14.75
N ILE A 46 10.47 1.99 -14.31
CA ILE A 46 10.98 3.09 -13.50
C ILE A 46 11.28 4.36 -14.31
N LEU A 47 11.75 4.22 -15.56
CA LEU A 47 12.17 5.35 -16.41
C LEU A 47 11.12 5.80 -17.43
N SER A 48 9.99 5.09 -17.59
CA SER A 48 8.96 5.49 -18.57
C SER A 48 8.40 6.88 -18.22
N PRO A 49 8.54 7.90 -19.09
CA PRO A 49 8.05 9.26 -18.78
C PRO A 49 6.52 9.34 -18.60
N GLY A 50 5.78 8.31 -19.02
CA GLY A 50 4.34 8.18 -18.79
C GLY A 50 3.94 7.43 -17.50
N ALA A 51 4.88 6.91 -16.71
CA ALA A 51 4.59 6.26 -15.42
C ALA A 51 4.38 7.29 -14.29
N SER A 52 4.97 8.49 -14.43
CA SER A 52 5.03 9.51 -13.39
C SER A 52 4.03 10.65 -13.52
N THR A 53 3.28 10.74 -14.62
CA THR A 53 2.17 11.70 -14.76
C THR A 53 0.85 10.99 -14.43
N PRO A 54 0.17 11.33 -13.33
CA PRO A 54 -1.11 10.71 -13.00
C PRO A 54 -2.15 10.98 -14.08
N GLY A 55 -2.87 9.95 -14.51
CA GLY A 55 -4.12 10.13 -15.23
C GLY A 55 -5.19 10.76 -14.32
N PRO A 56 -6.33 11.23 -14.88
CA PRO A 56 -7.39 11.87 -14.10
C PRO A 56 -8.03 10.96 -13.02
N ALA A 57 -7.81 9.64 -13.09
CA ALA A 57 -8.09 8.70 -12.01
C ALA A 57 -6.77 8.14 -11.45
N MET A 58 -6.37 8.61 -10.27
CA MET A 58 -5.18 8.09 -9.56
C MET A 58 -5.57 6.86 -8.73
N THR A 59 -4.96 5.70 -9.00
CA THR A 59 -5.19 4.49 -8.18
C THR A 59 -4.36 4.52 -6.89
N TRP A 60 -4.74 3.68 -5.93
CA TRP A 60 -3.94 3.50 -4.70
C TRP A 60 -2.50 3.06 -5.01
N ALA A 61 -2.33 2.18 -6.00
CA ALA A 61 -1.02 1.70 -6.44
C ALA A 61 -0.19 2.78 -7.14
N THR A 62 -0.80 3.62 -7.99
CA THR A 62 -0.12 4.74 -8.68
C THR A 62 0.47 5.74 -7.68
N MET A 63 -0.30 6.06 -6.64
CA MET A 63 0.15 6.93 -5.54
C MET A 63 1.21 6.24 -4.67
N GLU A 64 1.12 4.91 -4.43
CA GLU A 64 2.17 4.18 -3.72
C GLU A 64 3.50 4.23 -4.49
N GLU A 65 3.48 3.96 -5.79
CA GLU A 65 4.65 3.97 -6.67
C GLU A 65 5.26 5.37 -6.83
N HIS A 66 4.42 6.41 -7.03
CA HIS A 66 4.90 7.80 -7.01
C HIS A 66 5.55 8.14 -5.66
N GLY A 67 4.90 7.78 -4.55
CA GLY A 67 5.41 7.98 -3.19
C GLY A 67 6.61 7.10 -2.80
N GLN A 68 7.10 6.25 -3.70
CA GLN A 68 8.38 5.53 -3.61
C GLN A 68 9.44 6.15 -4.53
N MET A 69 9.07 6.60 -5.74
CA MET A 69 9.99 7.28 -6.66
C MET A 69 10.41 8.66 -6.15
N SER A 70 9.51 9.37 -5.47
CA SER A 70 9.75 10.68 -4.86
C SER A 70 10.46 10.62 -3.50
N ASP A 71 10.90 9.43 -3.06
CA ASP A 71 11.66 9.25 -1.82
C ASP A 71 13.16 9.53 -2.05
N PRO A 72 13.83 10.36 -1.22
CA PRO A 72 15.21 10.81 -1.50
C PRO A 72 16.24 9.67 -1.65
N ASP A 73 16.07 8.58 -0.90
CA ASP A 73 16.98 7.43 -0.93
C ASP A 73 16.84 6.60 -2.23
N PHE A 74 15.78 6.80 -3.02
CA PHE A 74 15.52 6.03 -4.24
C PHE A 74 16.63 6.16 -5.28
N THR A 75 17.32 7.31 -5.32
CA THR A 75 18.49 7.52 -6.20
C THR A 75 19.55 6.45 -5.99
N THR A 76 19.80 6.04 -4.74
CA THR A 76 20.76 4.97 -4.39
C THR A 76 20.31 3.60 -4.88
N ILE A 77 19.00 3.33 -4.82
CA ILE A 77 18.40 2.06 -5.25
C ILE A 77 18.38 1.96 -6.78
N TYR A 78 18.07 3.06 -7.45
CA TYR A 78 18.22 3.21 -8.90
C TYR A 78 19.68 3.02 -9.35
N GLU A 79 20.64 3.65 -8.66
CA GLU A 79 22.09 3.47 -8.86
C GLU A 79 22.62 2.08 -8.45
N TRP A 80 21.84 1.26 -7.75
CA TRP A 80 22.15 -0.15 -7.50
C TRP A 80 21.55 -1.06 -8.60
N LEU A 81 20.34 -0.73 -9.07
CA LEU A 81 19.53 -1.50 -10.01
C LEU A 81 19.92 -1.35 -11.49
N ILE A 82 20.25 -0.14 -11.95
CA ILE A 82 20.56 0.17 -13.36
C ILE A 82 22.00 0.73 -13.64
N PRO A 83 23.03 0.58 -12.77
CA PRO A 83 24.34 1.18 -12.98
C PRO A 83 25.18 0.47 -14.05
N THR A 84 25.26 1.05 -15.24
CA THR A 84 26.22 0.66 -16.31
C THR A 84 26.15 -0.81 -16.76
N PHE A 85 25.02 -1.49 -16.51
CA PHE A 85 24.79 -2.86 -16.96
C PHE A 85 24.96 -3.00 -18.48
N TRP A 86 24.48 -2.02 -19.24
CA TRP A 86 24.60 -1.96 -20.69
C TRP A 86 25.98 -1.54 -21.22
N SER A 87 26.94 -1.20 -20.35
CA SER A 87 28.25 -0.65 -20.75
C SER A 87 29.49 -1.31 -20.13
N GLN A 88 29.33 -2.36 -19.28
CA GLN A 88 30.47 -3.10 -18.72
C GLN A 88 30.49 -4.58 -19.16
N PRO A 89 31.65 -5.14 -19.58
CA PRO A 89 31.75 -6.55 -20.00
C PRO A 89 31.66 -7.58 -18.86
N LYS A 90 31.49 -7.15 -17.60
CA LYS A 90 31.15 -7.98 -16.44
C LYS A 90 29.67 -7.92 -16.04
N SER A 91 28.82 -7.40 -16.93
CA SER A 91 27.39 -7.18 -16.66
C SER A 91 26.65 -8.43 -16.20
N LEU A 92 26.84 -9.57 -16.87
CA LEU A 92 26.03 -10.79 -16.67
C LEU A 92 26.10 -11.36 -15.25
N GLU A 93 27.29 -11.49 -14.64
CA GLU A 93 27.45 -11.99 -13.27
C GLU A 93 26.74 -11.07 -12.26
N ARG A 94 26.91 -9.75 -12.43
CA ARG A 94 26.24 -8.74 -11.60
C ARG A 94 24.73 -8.75 -11.84
N ALA A 95 24.28 -8.98 -13.07
CA ALA A 95 22.87 -8.95 -13.45
C ALA A 95 22.13 -10.12 -12.79
N SER A 96 22.71 -11.31 -12.86
CA SER A 96 22.19 -12.50 -12.19
C SER A 96 22.12 -12.33 -10.67
N LYS A 97 23.13 -11.68 -10.05
CA LYS A 97 23.08 -11.32 -8.62
C LYS A 97 21.91 -10.37 -8.30
N VAL A 98 21.72 -9.30 -9.07
CA VAL A 98 20.63 -8.33 -8.84
C VAL A 98 19.26 -8.97 -9.07
N VAL A 99 19.10 -9.75 -10.15
CA VAL A 99 17.86 -10.48 -10.47
C VAL A 99 17.53 -11.51 -9.38
N SER A 100 18.51 -12.27 -8.89
CA SER A 100 18.31 -13.19 -7.75
C SER A 100 17.81 -12.46 -6.50
N ARG A 101 18.31 -11.23 -6.22
CA ARG A 101 17.80 -10.40 -5.12
C ARG A 101 16.41 -9.81 -5.38
N LEU A 102 16.06 -9.49 -6.63
CA LEU A 102 14.70 -9.07 -7.01
C LEU A 102 13.70 -10.22 -6.86
N GLU A 103 14.11 -11.46 -7.17
CA GLU A 103 13.31 -12.67 -6.95
C GLU A 103 13.17 -13.00 -5.44
N GLU A 104 14.24 -12.88 -4.65
CA GLU A 104 14.19 -13.01 -3.18
C GLU A 104 13.27 -11.95 -2.55
N ALA A 105 13.38 -10.70 -3.02
CA ALA A 105 12.53 -9.58 -2.59
C ALA A 105 11.06 -9.80 -2.93
N TYR A 106 10.75 -10.17 -4.17
CA TYR A 106 9.38 -10.48 -4.58
C TYR A 106 8.79 -11.59 -3.71
N ASN A 107 9.51 -12.70 -3.51
CA ASN A 107 9.06 -13.78 -2.64
C ASN A 107 8.90 -13.34 -1.16
N THR A 108 9.75 -12.43 -0.68
CA THR A 108 9.65 -11.83 0.67
C THR A 108 8.44 -10.91 0.82
N ILE A 109 8.02 -10.22 -0.24
CA ILE A 109 6.85 -9.33 -0.24
C ILE A 109 5.53 -10.13 -0.23
N VAL A 110 5.54 -11.43 -0.54
CA VAL A 110 4.36 -12.32 -0.37
C VAL A 110 4.05 -12.48 1.12
N LEU A 111 2.98 -11.86 1.61
CA LEU A 111 2.42 -12.22 2.91
C LEU A 111 1.80 -13.62 2.83
N PRO A 112 2.08 -14.54 3.77
CA PRO A 112 1.45 -15.86 3.78
C PRO A 112 -0.07 -15.73 3.93
N ARG A 113 -0.82 -16.38 3.03
CA ARG A 113 -2.29 -16.29 2.98
C ARG A 113 -2.98 -16.57 4.33
N ALA A 114 -2.40 -17.47 5.12
CA ALA A 114 -2.84 -17.79 6.48
C ALA A 114 -2.99 -16.55 7.39
N TRP A 115 -2.15 -15.51 7.26
CA TRP A 115 -2.29 -14.27 8.04
C TRP A 115 -3.54 -13.45 7.65
N LEU A 116 -4.04 -13.62 6.42
CA LEU A 116 -5.29 -13.02 5.94
C LEU A 116 -6.52 -13.89 6.25
N GLU A 117 -6.32 -15.14 6.69
CA GLU A 117 -7.39 -16.12 6.93
C GLU A 117 -7.57 -16.47 8.43
N SER A 118 -6.54 -16.31 9.26
CA SER A 118 -6.59 -16.69 10.68
C SER A 118 -7.35 -15.71 11.57
N GLU A 119 -7.26 -14.40 11.29
CA GLU A 119 -7.77 -13.35 12.19
C GLU A 119 -9.14 -12.79 11.77
N TYR A 120 -9.56 -12.95 10.52
CA TYR A 120 -10.85 -12.45 10.01
C TYR A 120 -12.10 -13.15 10.57
N LYS A 121 -11.96 -14.02 11.57
CA LYS A 121 -13.05 -14.79 12.19
C LYS A 121 -13.85 -14.02 13.26
N SER A 122 -13.48 -12.78 13.58
CA SER A 122 -14.09 -11.98 14.67
C SER A 122 -15.14 -10.96 14.21
N PHE A 123 -15.33 -10.77 12.90
CA PHE A 123 -16.38 -9.90 12.35
C PHE A 123 -17.43 -10.70 11.57
N ALA A 124 -18.63 -10.14 11.45
CA ALA A 124 -19.86 -10.91 11.33
C ALA A 124 -19.97 -11.77 10.05
N PRO A 125 -20.65 -12.94 10.10
CA PRO A 125 -20.60 -13.99 9.08
C PRO A 125 -21.32 -13.66 7.74
N TRP A 126 -21.69 -12.41 7.50
CA TRP A 126 -22.25 -11.95 6.22
C TRP A 126 -21.18 -11.48 5.22
N ALA A 127 -19.95 -11.20 5.67
CA ALA A 127 -18.85 -10.82 4.78
C ALA A 127 -18.37 -12.03 3.93
N PRO A 128 -18.49 -12.03 2.59
CA PRO A 128 -18.15 -13.21 1.79
C PRO A 128 -16.65 -13.52 1.81
N GLY A 129 -16.31 -14.76 2.15
CA GLY A 129 -14.93 -15.24 2.24
C GLY A 129 -14.18 -15.37 0.90
N VAL A 130 -14.83 -15.09 -0.23
CA VAL A 130 -14.29 -15.29 -1.58
C VAL A 130 -14.59 -14.08 -2.48
N ILE A 131 -13.85 -12.99 -2.30
CA ILE A 131 -13.88 -11.80 -3.20
C ILE A 131 -12.48 -11.53 -3.81
N PHE A 132 -11.49 -12.40 -3.55
CA PHE A 132 -10.14 -12.30 -4.13
C PHE A 132 -9.77 -13.51 -5.01
N PRO A 133 -10.39 -13.70 -6.19
CA PRO A 133 -9.81 -14.49 -7.27
C PRO A 133 -8.65 -13.70 -7.94
N GLY A 134 -7.63 -13.34 -7.16
CA GLY A 134 -6.54 -12.45 -7.59
C GLY A 134 -5.76 -11.81 -6.44
N ASP A 135 -5.22 -12.60 -5.51
CA ASP A 135 -4.48 -12.13 -4.31
C ASP A 135 -3.16 -11.37 -4.62
N SER A 136 -2.81 -11.18 -5.89
CA SER A 136 -1.74 -10.28 -6.32
C SER A 136 -2.15 -8.82 -6.12
N ARG A 137 -1.92 -8.27 -4.91
CA ARG A 137 -1.64 -6.83 -4.77
C ARG A 137 -0.48 -6.53 -5.72
N LEU A 138 -0.75 -5.85 -6.83
CA LEU A 138 0.25 -5.54 -7.85
C LEU A 138 1.37 -4.73 -7.19
N ARG A 139 2.61 -5.22 -7.35
CA ARG A 139 3.79 -4.67 -6.69
C ARG A 139 4.45 -3.72 -7.66
N SER A 140 4.63 -2.47 -7.25
CA SER A 140 5.47 -1.53 -7.97
C SER A 140 6.85 -2.13 -8.19
N ALA A 141 7.42 -1.90 -9.37
CA ALA A 141 8.80 -2.33 -9.66
C ALA A 141 9.77 -1.64 -8.67
N VAL A 142 9.46 -0.39 -8.35
CA VAL A 142 10.13 0.44 -7.34
C VAL A 142 10.15 -0.26 -5.96
N GLY A 143 9.00 -0.75 -5.48
CA GLY A 143 8.88 -1.40 -4.18
C GLY A 143 9.64 -2.73 -4.07
N VAL A 144 9.70 -3.51 -5.16
CA VAL A 144 10.52 -4.72 -5.23
C VAL A 144 12.02 -4.37 -5.22
N ALA A 145 12.44 -3.32 -5.94
CA ALA A 145 13.82 -2.85 -5.94
C ALA A 145 14.27 -2.34 -4.56
N TYR A 146 13.40 -1.62 -3.84
CA TYR A 146 13.62 -1.18 -2.45
C TYR A 146 13.95 -2.37 -1.52
N TRP A 147 13.15 -3.44 -1.58
CA TRP A 147 13.38 -4.66 -0.81
C TRP A 147 14.63 -5.43 -1.25
N ALA A 148 14.91 -5.49 -2.56
CA ALA A 148 16.07 -6.20 -3.09
C ALA A 148 17.39 -5.53 -2.69
N HIS A 149 17.45 -4.20 -2.74
CA HIS A 149 18.57 -3.43 -2.25
C HIS A 149 18.79 -3.62 -0.74
N TYR A 150 17.72 -3.64 0.06
CA TYR A 150 17.80 -3.98 1.49
C TYR A 150 18.37 -5.40 1.70
N LEU A 151 17.84 -6.41 0.99
CA LEU A 151 18.30 -7.79 1.12
C LEU A 151 19.76 -7.99 0.68
N ASP A 152 20.25 -7.18 -0.26
CA ASP A 152 21.65 -7.22 -0.71
C ASP A 152 22.63 -6.52 0.22
N THR A 153 22.15 -5.55 1.03
CA THR A 153 23.00 -4.70 1.87
C THR A 153 22.90 -5.00 3.37
N LYS A 154 21.81 -5.65 3.85
CA LYS A 154 21.53 -5.93 5.27
C LYS A 154 22.70 -6.56 6.03
N ASP A 155 23.47 -7.45 5.40
CA ASP A 155 24.54 -8.21 6.07
C ASP A 155 25.73 -7.30 6.42
N SER A 156 25.89 -6.18 5.70
CA SER A 156 26.87 -5.12 5.98
C SER A 156 26.36 -4.03 6.95
N MET A 157 25.06 -3.97 7.20
CA MET A 157 24.43 -2.96 8.05
C MET A 157 24.55 -3.33 9.54
N THR A 158 24.75 -2.33 10.39
CA THR A 158 24.50 -2.49 11.83
C THR A 158 23.01 -2.70 12.10
N PRO A 159 22.61 -3.36 13.21
CA PRO A 159 21.19 -3.60 13.51
C PRO A 159 20.33 -2.32 13.52
N ALA A 160 20.88 -1.21 13.99
CA ALA A 160 20.19 0.08 13.96
C ALA A 160 19.94 0.61 12.53
N GLN A 161 20.85 0.35 11.58
CA GLN A 161 20.64 0.67 10.17
C GLN A 161 19.60 -0.26 9.54
N ARG A 162 19.65 -1.57 9.81
CA ARG A 162 18.65 -2.53 9.30
C ARG A 162 17.23 -2.16 9.75
N VAL A 163 17.05 -1.94 11.05
CA VAL A 163 15.76 -1.54 11.64
C VAL A 163 15.30 -0.17 11.10
N TRP A 164 16.21 0.78 10.86
CA TRP A 164 15.87 2.03 10.19
C TRP A 164 15.36 1.80 8.76
N SER A 165 16.09 1.05 7.93
CA SER A 165 15.66 0.70 6.57
C SER A 165 14.33 -0.04 6.54
N LEU A 166 14.09 -0.97 7.48
CA LEU A 166 12.79 -1.63 7.64
C LEU A 166 11.69 -0.62 8.02
N SER A 167 11.97 0.40 8.84
CA SER A 167 10.99 1.44 9.15
C SER A 167 10.66 2.35 7.95
N VAL A 168 11.57 2.52 7.00
CA VAL A 168 11.30 3.17 5.71
C VAL A 168 10.44 2.25 4.83
N LEU A 169 10.83 0.98 4.66
CA LEU A 169 10.05 -0.04 3.92
C LEU A 169 8.61 -0.19 4.44
N ALA A 170 8.40 -0.03 5.75
CA ALA A 170 7.07 -0.10 6.37
C ALA A 170 6.07 0.97 5.89
N ARG A 171 6.54 2.07 5.26
CA ARG A 171 5.67 3.08 4.62
C ARG A 171 4.81 2.47 3.50
N TRP A 172 5.28 1.39 2.88
CA TRP A 172 4.63 0.71 1.76
C TRP A 172 4.32 -0.76 2.07
N TYR A 173 5.25 -1.48 2.71
CA TYR A 173 5.16 -2.92 3.03
C TYR A 173 5.18 -3.20 4.55
N PRO A 174 4.19 -2.68 5.31
CA PRO A 174 4.24 -2.65 6.77
C PRO A 174 4.28 -4.02 7.43
N GLY A 175 3.46 -4.98 7.00
CA GLY A 175 3.43 -6.32 7.62
C GLY A 175 4.71 -7.13 7.38
N GLN A 176 5.31 -6.98 6.20
CA GLN A 176 6.56 -7.64 5.83
C GLN A 176 7.75 -7.00 6.55
N ALA A 177 7.80 -5.67 6.61
CA ALA A 177 8.80 -4.92 7.37
C ALA A 177 8.72 -5.26 8.87
N PHE A 178 7.51 -5.28 9.44
CA PHE A 178 7.24 -5.66 10.82
C PHE A 178 7.72 -7.09 11.12
N LYS A 179 7.43 -8.07 10.25
CA LYS A 179 7.90 -9.45 10.39
C LYS A 179 9.42 -9.56 10.44
N GLN A 180 10.14 -8.89 9.53
CA GLN A 180 11.61 -8.91 9.50
C GLN A 180 12.19 -8.19 10.72
N MET A 181 11.58 -7.07 11.12
CA MET A 181 12.02 -6.29 12.27
C MET A 181 11.78 -7.01 13.61
N LEU A 182 10.75 -7.85 13.72
CA LEU A 182 10.58 -8.76 14.85
C LEU A 182 11.69 -9.81 14.93
N ALA A 183 12.30 -10.20 13.81
CA ALA A 183 13.48 -11.07 13.82
C ALA A 183 14.72 -10.30 14.32
N GLU A 184 14.97 -9.10 13.78
CA GLU A 184 16.05 -8.20 14.26
C GLU A 184 15.94 -7.89 15.76
N LEU A 185 14.72 -7.66 16.28
CA LEU A 185 14.45 -7.41 17.70
C LEU A 185 14.72 -8.65 18.58
N LYS A 186 14.56 -9.87 18.04
CA LYS A 186 14.86 -11.12 18.74
C LYS A 186 16.34 -11.50 18.67
N GLU A 187 17.03 -11.18 17.58
CA GLU A 187 18.45 -11.47 17.38
C GLU A 187 19.37 -10.43 18.07
N HIS A 188 19.00 -9.15 17.99
CA HIS A 188 19.82 -8.01 18.43
C HIS A 188 19.09 -7.07 19.41
N PRO A 189 18.49 -7.55 20.51
CA PRO A 189 17.67 -6.72 21.40
C PRO A 189 18.44 -5.53 22.00
N PRO A 190 17.86 -4.31 22.04
CA PRO A 190 18.51 -3.13 22.60
C PRO A 190 18.54 -3.20 24.14
N VAL A 191 19.68 -3.63 24.70
CA VAL A 191 19.86 -3.80 26.16
C VAL A 191 20.11 -2.46 26.85
N PHE A 192 19.11 -1.95 27.57
CA PHE A 192 19.26 -0.82 28.49
C PHE A 192 19.63 -1.33 29.88
N ALA A 193 20.84 -1.04 30.35
CA ALA A 193 21.42 -1.68 31.53
C ALA A 193 20.88 -1.14 32.87
N ASP A 194 20.23 0.03 32.88
CA ASP A 194 19.72 0.67 34.09
C ASP A 194 18.47 1.54 33.81
N GLY A 195 17.77 1.94 34.88
CA GLY A 195 16.56 2.77 34.78
C GLY A 195 16.81 4.21 34.30
N GLY A 196 18.04 4.72 34.42
CA GLY A 196 18.46 6.02 33.90
C GLY A 196 18.52 6.01 32.37
N GLN A 197 19.03 4.94 31.76
CA GLN A 197 19.01 4.76 30.31
C GLN A 197 17.58 4.71 29.76
N MET A 198 16.65 4.06 30.47
CA MET A 198 15.21 4.12 30.13
C MET A 198 14.62 5.54 30.26
N PHE A 199 15.03 6.33 31.26
CA PHE A 199 14.61 7.73 31.37
C PHE A 199 15.15 8.59 30.21
N VAL A 200 16.40 8.36 29.78
CA VAL A 200 16.98 8.99 28.59
C VAL A 200 16.21 8.60 27.33
N LEU A 201 15.89 7.32 27.13
CA LEU A 201 15.05 6.87 26.01
C LEU A 201 13.70 7.59 26.02
N GLN A 202 12.95 7.58 27.13
CA GLN A 202 11.64 8.24 27.21
C GLN A 202 11.73 9.74 26.88
N ARG A 203 12.82 10.41 27.29
CA ARG A 203 13.06 11.82 26.95
C ARG A 203 13.39 12.00 25.47
N LEU A 204 14.21 11.15 24.87
CA LEU A 204 14.56 11.19 23.45
C LEU A 204 13.34 10.88 22.56
N THR A 205 12.57 9.84 22.87
CA THR A 205 11.30 9.51 22.20
C THR A 205 10.34 10.69 22.22
N ARG A 206 10.11 11.32 23.39
CA ARG A 206 9.24 12.49 23.51
C ARG A 206 9.75 13.71 22.74
N LEU A 207 11.07 13.92 22.65
CA LEU A 207 11.66 15.00 21.86
C LEU A 207 11.54 14.74 20.35
N ALA A 208 11.77 13.51 19.89
CA ALA A 208 11.59 13.12 18.50
C ALA A 208 10.11 13.20 18.08
N VAL A 209 9.18 12.75 18.93
CA VAL A 209 7.73 12.89 18.71
C VAL A 209 7.31 14.35 18.66
N ARG A 210 7.78 15.21 19.59
CA ARG A 210 7.56 16.67 19.50
C ARG A 210 8.14 17.30 18.25
N ARG A 211 9.26 16.78 17.73
CA ARG A 211 9.83 17.24 16.46
C ARG A 211 8.95 16.85 15.28
N MET A 212 8.55 15.57 15.17
CA MET A 212 7.63 15.10 14.13
C MET A 212 6.32 15.89 14.16
N MET A 213 5.73 16.09 15.35
CA MET A 213 4.51 16.91 15.52
C MET A 213 4.72 18.40 15.16
N GLY A 214 5.91 18.97 15.41
CA GLY A 214 6.25 20.33 14.99
C GLY A 214 6.44 20.48 13.48
N GLU A 215 7.01 19.47 12.83
CA GLU A 215 7.14 19.39 11.36
C GLU A 215 5.75 19.19 10.71
N CYS A 216 4.89 18.35 11.31
CA CYS A 216 3.48 18.16 10.95
C CYS A 216 2.64 19.44 10.96
N VAL A 217 2.72 20.26 12.02
CA VAL A 217 1.91 21.50 12.14
C VAL A 217 2.23 22.53 11.05
N GLY A 218 3.46 22.51 10.51
CA GLY A 218 3.86 23.40 9.41
C GLY A 218 3.29 23.01 8.04
N LEU A 219 2.74 21.80 7.88
CA LEU A 219 2.34 21.21 6.60
C LEU A 219 0.83 20.89 6.52
N GLY A 220 0.03 21.25 7.54
CA GLY A 220 -1.39 20.92 7.57
C GLY A 220 -1.67 19.43 7.86
N SER A 221 -0.83 18.81 8.70
CA SER A 221 -0.92 17.39 9.09
C SER A 221 -2.34 16.91 9.40
N ASP A 222 -2.66 15.71 8.90
CA ASP A 222 -3.85 14.98 9.27
C ASP A 222 -3.79 14.47 10.73
N GLU A 223 -4.97 14.25 11.31
CA GLU A 223 -5.16 13.74 12.69
C GLU A 223 -4.50 12.37 12.91
N MET A 224 -4.46 11.51 11.88
CA MET A 224 -3.87 10.17 12.01
C MET A 224 -2.34 10.23 12.11
N SER A 225 -1.71 11.21 11.46
CA SER A 225 -0.27 11.47 11.59
C SER A 225 0.10 12.02 12.97
N TRP A 226 -0.72 12.90 13.57
CA TRP A 226 -0.55 13.31 14.98
C TRP A 226 -0.68 12.09 15.91
N ARG A 227 -1.75 11.33 15.75
CA ARG A 227 -2.04 10.15 16.58
C ARG A 227 -0.98 9.06 16.47
N MET A 228 -0.39 8.87 15.27
CA MET A 228 0.73 7.94 15.11
C MET A 228 1.94 8.37 15.94
N ALA A 229 2.21 9.68 16.05
CA ALA A 229 3.28 10.20 16.88
C ALA A 229 3.03 9.95 18.38
N GLU A 230 1.78 10.03 18.84
CA GLU A 230 1.40 9.65 20.22
C GLU A 230 1.51 8.14 20.47
N ASP A 231 1.01 7.29 19.56
CA ASP A 231 1.15 5.83 19.65
C ASP A 231 2.64 5.42 19.66
N ILE A 232 3.48 6.03 18.80
CA ILE A 232 4.94 5.83 18.82
C ILE A 232 5.54 6.22 20.18
N ALA A 233 5.07 7.31 20.79
CA ALA A 233 5.52 7.75 22.12
C ALA A 233 5.15 6.75 23.24
N TYR A 234 4.02 6.05 23.08
CA TYR A 234 3.54 5.03 24.01
C TYR A 234 4.22 3.66 23.79
N ILE A 235 4.43 3.28 22.53
CA ILE A 235 4.98 1.98 22.12
C ILE A 235 6.48 1.86 22.38
N ALA A 236 7.28 2.89 22.05
CA ALA A 236 8.74 2.79 22.16
C ALA A 236 9.24 2.45 23.60
N PRO A 237 8.69 3.03 24.69
CA PRO A 237 9.03 2.63 26.05
C PRO A 237 8.57 1.22 26.47
N PHE A 238 7.65 0.59 25.73
CA PHE A 238 7.22 -0.80 25.93
C PHE A 238 8.16 -1.75 25.19
N VAL A 239 8.43 -1.48 23.91
CA VAL A 239 9.41 -2.19 23.08
C VAL A 239 10.79 -2.28 23.74
N ALA A 240 11.22 -1.22 24.43
CA ALA A 240 12.49 -1.19 25.16
C ALA A 240 12.53 -1.97 26.49
N ARG A 241 11.41 -2.59 26.89
CA ARG A 241 11.27 -3.37 28.13
C ARG A 241 10.86 -4.83 27.91
N CYS A 242 10.11 -5.07 26.84
CA CYS A 242 9.52 -6.37 26.53
C CYS A 242 10.40 -7.20 25.59
N SER A 243 10.23 -8.52 25.68
CA SER A 243 10.74 -9.42 24.63
C SER A 243 9.82 -9.38 23.41
N GLY A 244 10.29 -9.87 22.26
CA GLY A 244 9.57 -9.79 20.99
C GLY A 244 8.23 -10.56 20.91
N GLU A 245 7.76 -11.19 21.98
CA GLU A 245 6.48 -11.92 22.03
C GLU A 245 5.31 -11.02 22.45
N ASP A 246 5.54 -10.04 23.34
CA ASP A 246 4.50 -9.10 23.81
C ASP A 246 4.00 -8.15 22.69
N VAL A 247 4.77 -8.01 21.60
CA VAL A 247 4.51 -7.03 20.54
C VAL A 247 3.21 -7.34 19.77
N GLY A 248 2.78 -8.61 19.70
CA GLY A 248 1.48 -8.97 19.11
C GLY A 248 0.29 -8.36 19.86
N VAL A 249 0.38 -8.24 21.19
CA VAL A 249 -0.66 -7.61 22.02
C VAL A 249 -0.79 -6.12 21.71
N LEU A 250 0.33 -5.44 21.41
CA LEU A 250 0.30 -4.06 20.91
C LEU A 250 -0.36 -3.94 19.54
N VAL A 251 -0.04 -4.84 18.59
CA VAL A 251 -0.67 -4.84 17.26
C VAL A 251 -2.19 -4.90 17.39
N HIS A 252 -2.74 -5.89 18.09
CA HIS A 252 -4.19 -6.03 18.22
C HIS A 252 -4.86 -4.88 18.98
N ARG A 253 -4.20 -4.31 20.00
CA ARG A 253 -4.73 -3.18 20.77
C ARG A 253 -4.80 -1.89 19.96
N THR A 254 -3.72 -1.55 19.24
CA THR A 254 -3.70 -0.37 18.37
C THR A 254 -4.62 -0.58 17.16
N MET A 255 -4.61 -1.77 16.55
CA MET A 255 -5.49 -2.11 15.43
C MET A 255 -6.98 -1.97 15.80
N SER A 256 -7.44 -2.59 16.90
CA SER A 256 -8.86 -2.57 17.26
C SER A 256 -9.42 -1.15 17.46
N GLN A 257 -8.63 -0.24 18.04
CA GLN A 257 -9.02 1.16 18.21
C GLN A 257 -9.08 1.89 16.86
N VAL A 258 -8.02 1.79 16.06
CA VAL A 258 -7.94 2.50 14.77
C VAL A 258 -8.96 1.97 13.77
N ALA A 259 -9.27 0.66 13.79
CA ALA A 259 -10.33 0.07 12.96
C ALA A 259 -11.71 0.62 13.34
N SER A 260 -12.01 0.80 14.63
CA SER A 260 -13.26 1.43 15.08
C SER A 260 -13.39 2.86 14.57
N ASP A 261 -12.33 3.65 14.71
CA ASP A 261 -12.37 5.08 14.38
C ASP A 261 -12.37 5.30 12.84
N ARG A 262 -11.63 4.49 12.08
CA ARG A 262 -11.69 4.48 10.61
C ARG A 262 -13.01 3.93 10.08
N TYR A 263 -13.60 2.93 10.70
CA TYR A 263 -14.95 2.48 10.33
C TYR A 263 -15.96 3.62 10.47
N ALA A 264 -15.93 4.34 11.59
CA ALA A 264 -16.80 5.48 11.81
C ALA A 264 -16.56 6.60 10.78
N GLN A 265 -15.31 6.98 10.52
CA GLN A 265 -14.98 8.01 9.52
C GLN A 265 -15.44 7.61 8.12
N TYR A 266 -15.03 6.43 7.64
CA TYR A 266 -15.41 5.94 6.31
C TYR A 266 -16.91 5.75 6.14
N HIS A 267 -17.60 5.20 7.14
CA HIS A 267 -19.04 5.07 7.08
C HIS A 267 -19.71 6.44 7.00
N VAL A 268 -19.31 7.41 7.83
CA VAL A 268 -19.88 8.77 7.80
C VAL A 268 -19.64 9.44 6.45
N THR A 269 -18.41 9.43 5.92
CA THR A 269 -18.08 10.10 4.66
C THR A 269 -18.86 9.51 3.48
N TYR A 270 -18.82 8.19 3.28
CA TYR A 270 -19.39 7.58 2.09
C TYR A 270 -20.90 7.30 2.18
N HIS A 271 -21.47 7.10 3.37
CA HIS A 271 -22.93 6.98 3.54
C HIS A 271 -23.62 8.33 3.31
N ASN A 272 -22.98 9.44 3.72
CA ASN A 272 -23.56 10.77 3.60
C ASN A 272 -23.25 11.47 2.27
N HIS A 273 -22.27 10.98 1.51
CA HIS A 273 -21.87 11.54 0.20
C HIS A 273 -21.83 10.54 -0.98
N PRO A 274 -22.85 9.67 -1.16
CA PRO A 274 -22.89 8.73 -2.29
C PRO A 274 -22.89 9.44 -3.66
N GLU A 275 -23.41 10.67 -3.72
CA GLU A 275 -23.46 11.49 -4.93
C GLU A 275 -22.07 11.85 -5.48
N ARG A 276 -21.04 11.93 -4.63
CA ARG A 276 -19.68 12.28 -5.05
C ARG A 276 -19.03 11.13 -5.80
N LEU A 277 -19.06 9.92 -5.22
CA LEU A 277 -18.57 8.70 -5.87
C LEU A 277 -19.38 8.38 -7.14
N TYR A 278 -20.70 8.56 -7.08
CA TYR A 278 -21.56 8.49 -8.26
C TYR A 278 -21.09 9.47 -9.36
N SER A 279 -20.89 10.74 -9.02
CA SER A 279 -20.49 11.79 -9.97
C SER A 279 -19.14 11.48 -10.62
N ALA A 280 -18.14 11.12 -9.81
CA ALA A 280 -16.78 10.85 -10.25
C ALA A 280 -16.63 9.55 -11.08
N CYS A 281 -17.37 8.48 -10.74
CA CYS A 281 -17.12 7.15 -11.31
C CYS A 281 -18.28 6.54 -12.13
N PHE A 282 -19.53 6.97 -11.95
CA PHE A 282 -20.71 6.29 -12.51
C PHE A 282 -21.68 7.20 -13.29
N SER A 283 -21.55 8.52 -13.21
CA SER A 283 -22.36 9.49 -13.98
C SER A 283 -22.28 9.25 -15.50
N GLY A 284 -21.13 8.78 -15.99
CA GLY A 284 -20.91 8.37 -17.37
C GLY A 284 -21.51 7.01 -17.74
N LEU A 285 -22.03 6.22 -16.79
CA LEU A 285 -22.37 4.80 -16.97
C LEU A 285 -23.85 4.46 -16.74
N VAL A 286 -24.71 5.42 -16.38
CA VAL A 286 -26.16 5.22 -16.20
C VAL A 286 -26.97 6.25 -17.03
N PRO A 287 -28.26 6.01 -17.31
CA PRO A 287 -29.09 6.93 -18.11
C PRO A 287 -29.79 8.03 -17.30
N TRP A 288 -29.78 7.97 -15.97
CA TRP A 288 -30.44 8.92 -15.06
C TRP A 288 -29.43 9.89 -14.41
N LYS A 289 -29.93 10.85 -13.62
CA LYS A 289 -29.15 11.67 -12.69
C LYS A 289 -29.62 11.37 -11.28
N MET A 290 -28.71 11.32 -10.31
CA MET A 290 -29.06 10.95 -8.93
C MET A 290 -29.96 12.03 -8.29
N SER A 291 -31.11 11.62 -7.80
CA SER A 291 -32.23 12.48 -7.42
C SER A 291 -32.31 12.69 -5.91
N GLY A 292 -32.48 13.95 -5.48
CA GLY A 292 -32.89 14.30 -4.11
C GLY A 292 -31.82 14.84 -3.17
N LEU A 293 -30.57 15.06 -3.63
CA LEU A 293 -29.50 15.65 -2.81
C LEU A 293 -29.27 17.17 -3.04
N GLU A 294 -30.07 17.80 -3.91
CA GLU A 294 -30.11 19.27 -4.09
C GLU A 294 -30.57 20.03 -2.82
N MET A 295 -31.13 19.32 -1.83
CA MET A 295 -31.77 19.85 -0.62
C MET A 295 -30.84 20.59 0.36
N ALA A 296 -29.51 20.52 0.18
CA ALA A 296 -28.54 21.24 1.01
C ALA A 296 -28.07 22.59 0.41
N GLY A 297 -28.35 22.83 -0.87
CA GLY A 297 -27.65 23.84 -1.66
C GLY A 297 -26.25 23.36 -2.09
N GLU A 298 -25.79 23.81 -3.26
CA GLU A 298 -24.47 23.47 -3.82
C GLU A 298 -24.18 21.96 -3.88
N VAL A 299 -24.91 21.25 -4.75
CA VAL A 299 -24.30 20.09 -5.44
C VAL A 299 -23.01 20.63 -6.08
N PRO A 300 -21.81 20.09 -5.76
CA PRO A 300 -20.58 20.64 -6.28
C PRO A 300 -20.61 20.63 -7.82
N PRO A 301 -20.05 21.66 -8.51
CA PRO A 301 -19.90 21.61 -9.95
C PRO A 301 -19.13 20.34 -10.34
N PRO A 302 -19.31 19.78 -11.55
CA PRO A 302 -18.58 18.57 -11.98
C PRO A 302 -17.05 18.69 -11.84
N GLU A 303 -16.55 19.92 -11.93
CA GLU A 303 -15.15 20.33 -11.71
C GLU A 303 -14.64 20.11 -10.28
N ALA A 304 -15.53 19.97 -9.29
CA ALA A 304 -15.26 19.71 -7.88
C ALA A 304 -15.63 18.28 -7.42
N ALA A 305 -16.06 17.41 -8.36
CA ALA A 305 -16.24 15.98 -8.09
C ALA A 305 -14.89 15.26 -8.21
N HIS A 306 -14.09 15.32 -7.14
CA HIS A 306 -12.75 14.76 -7.09
C HIS A 306 -12.72 13.30 -6.59
N PHE A 307 -11.69 12.57 -7.03
CA PHE A 307 -11.31 11.26 -6.50
C PHE A 307 -10.08 11.43 -5.60
N PRO A 308 -10.10 11.05 -4.31
CA PRO A 308 -11.23 10.45 -3.60
C PRO A 308 -12.26 11.48 -3.09
N VAL A 309 -13.42 10.99 -2.65
CA VAL A 309 -14.58 11.71 -2.10
C VAL A 309 -14.25 12.70 -0.97
N GLU A 310 -13.18 12.44 -0.20
CA GLU A 310 -12.69 13.27 0.92
C GLU A 310 -11.52 14.21 0.51
N CYS A 311 -11.29 14.42 -0.79
CA CYS A 311 -10.22 15.30 -1.30
C CYS A 311 -10.52 16.79 -1.03
N ALA A 312 -10.28 17.24 0.20
CA ALA A 312 -10.38 18.64 0.60
C ALA A 312 -9.40 19.53 -0.20
N PRO A 313 -9.79 20.77 -0.57
CA PRO A 313 -8.93 21.70 -1.30
C PRO A 313 -7.74 22.12 -0.41
N GLY A 314 -6.58 21.55 -0.71
CA GLY A 314 -5.34 21.71 0.08
C GLY A 314 -4.57 20.42 0.34
N LEU A 315 -5.16 19.24 0.09
CA LEU A 315 -4.42 17.98 0.12
C LEU A 315 -3.46 17.89 -1.08
N ASP A 316 -2.17 18.09 -0.82
CA ASP A 316 -1.12 17.84 -1.81
C ASP A 316 -0.97 16.33 -2.04
N ILE A 317 -1.57 15.82 -3.11
CA ILE A 317 -1.54 14.40 -3.49
C ILE A 317 -0.10 13.90 -3.74
N TYR A 318 0.85 14.81 -3.97
CA TYR A 318 2.27 14.49 -4.17
C TYR A 318 3.06 14.38 -2.85
N ASP A 319 2.51 14.77 -1.70
CA ASP A 319 3.17 14.63 -0.39
C ASP A 319 3.21 13.15 0.05
N PRO A 320 4.39 12.51 0.12
CA PRO A 320 4.53 11.11 0.51
C PRO A 320 4.36 10.88 2.03
N GLY A 321 3.96 11.90 2.79
CA GLY A 321 3.54 11.86 4.18
C GLY A 321 2.05 11.59 4.42
N GLN A 322 1.16 11.84 3.45
CA GLN A 322 -0.31 11.77 3.62
C GLN A 322 -0.85 10.33 3.74
N ASN A 323 -0.63 9.72 4.91
CA ASN A 323 -1.01 8.34 5.20
C ASN A 323 -2.54 8.13 5.14
N ALA A 324 -3.33 9.11 5.59
CA ALA A 324 -4.79 9.03 5.58
C ALA A 324 -5.37 8.99 4.16
N LEU A 325 -4.86 9.80 3.22
CA LEU A 325 -5.30 9.81 1.83
C LEU A 325 -5.13 8.42 1.17
N ARG A 326 -4.07 7.68 1.54
CA ARG A 326 -3.85 6.29 1.09
C ARG A 326 -4.97 5.35 1.53
N GLY A 327 -5.56 5.58 2.70
CA GLY A 327 -6.71 4.83 3.19
C GLY A 327 -7.95 5.09 2.34
N PHE A 328 -8.28 6.36 2.11
CA PHE A 328 -9.42 6.77 1.28
C PHE A 328 -9.34 6.26 -0.16
N LEU A 329 -8.21 6.47 -0.85
CA LEU A 329 -7.98 5.93 -2.20
C LEU A 329 -8.13 4.40 -2.23
N GLY A 330 -7.58 3.71 -1.23
CA GLY A 330 -7.63 2.26 -1.12
C GLY A 330 -9.03 1.71 -0.81
N LEU A 331 -9.88 2.47 -0.12
CA LEU A 331 -11.31 2.17 0.06
C LEU A 331 -12.09 2.44 -1.23
N GLU A 332 -11.93 3.61 -1.84
CA GLU A 332 -12.74 4.03 -2.98
C GLU A 332 -12.51 3.13 -4.21
N GLU A 333 -11.25 2.78 -4.50
CA GLU A 333 -10.91 1.84 -5.58
C GLU A 333 -11.62 0.48 -5.40
N ARG A 334 -11.76 0.00 -4.16
CA ARG A 334 -12.45 -1.25 -3.83
C ARG A 334 -13.97 -1.10 -3.93
N LEU A 335 -14.51 0.00 -3.44
CA LEU A 335 -15.95 0.30 -3.47
C LEU A 335 -16.45 0.45 -4.92
N VAL A 336 -15.73 1.23 -5.74
CA VAL A 336 -15.98 1.38 -7.18
C VAL A 336 -15.87 0.04 -7.90
N ARG A 337 -14.80 -0.75 -7.64
CA ARG A 337 -14.63 -2.09 -8.24
C ARG A 337 -15.75 -3.04 -7.84
N ARG A 338 -16.17 -3.05 -6.57
CA ARG A 338 -17.21 -3.94 -6.06
C ARG A 338 -18.60 -3.55 -6.57
N LEU A 339 -18.91 -2.26 -6.61
CA LEU A 339 -20.15 -1.74 -7.18
C LEU A 339 -20.21 -2.01 -8.70
N GLY A 340 -19.11 -1.82 -9.43
CA GLY A 340 -19.00 -2.20 -10.83
C GLY A 340 -19.31 -3.67 -11.08
N GLN A 341 -18.76 -4.58 -10.27
CA GLN A 341 -19.10 -6.02 -10.34
C GLN A 341 -20.58 -6.29 -10.05
N MET A 342 -21.18 -5.62 -9.06
CA MET A 342 -22.62 -5.77 -8.79
C MET A 342 -23.49 -5.25 -9.95
N LEU A 343 -23.11 -4.14 -10.59
CA LEU A 343 -23.81 -3.57 -11.74
C LEU A 343 -23.70 -4.46 -12.99
N ILE A 344 -22.53 -5.06 -13.23
CA ILE A 344 -22.34 -6.06 -14.30
C ILE A 344 -23.21 -7.29 -14.04
N ALA A 345 -23.27 -7.80 -12.81
CA ALA A 345 -24.09 -8.97 -12.47
C ALA A 345 -25.60 -8.68 -12.56
N GLU A 346 -26.04 -7.48 -12.17
CA GLU A 346 -27.43 -7.04 -12.32
C GLU A 346 -27.79 -6.92 -13.80
N HIS A 347 -26.98 -6.22 -14.60
CA HIS A 347 -27.22 -6.03 -16.03
C HIS A 347 -27.15 -7.36 -16.82
N ALA A 348 -26.29 -8.30 -16.42
CA ALA A 348 -26.29 -9.68 -16.94
C ALA A 348 -27.61 -10.41 -16.66
N THR A 349 -28.20 -10.19 -15.48
CA THR A 349 -29.49 -10.77 -15.09
C THR A 349 -30.66 -10.13 -15.85
N GLU A 350 -30.64 -8.81 -16.04
CA GLU A 350 -31.67 -8.07 -16.79
C GLU A 350 -31.64 -8.35 -18.31
N THR A 351 -30.45 -8.50 -18.90
CA THR A 351 -30.27 -8.64 -20.36
C THR A 351 -30.07 -10.08 -20.84
N LEU A 352 -29.84 -11.03 -19.93
CA LEU A 352 -29.42 -12.41 -20.21
C LEU A 352 -28.06 -12.53 -20.95
N LEU A 353 -27.24 -11.47 -20.92
CA LEU A 353 -25.89 -11.47 -21.50
C LEU A 353 -24.83 -11.97 -20.49
N PRO A 354 -23.77 -12.70 -20.93
CA PRO A 354 -22.67 -13.08 -20.05
C PRO A 354 -21.90 -11.85 -19.50
N PRO A 355 -21.41 -11.88 -18.25
CA PRO A 355 -20.59 -10.81 -17.67
C PRO A 355 -19.42 -10.36 -18.56
N ASP A 356 -18.66 -11.29 -19.13
CA ASP A 356 -17.55 -11.06 -20.06
C ASP A 356 -17.93 -10.24 -21.31
N HIS A 357 -19.20 -10.25 -21.70
CA HIS A 357 -19.72 -9.45 -22.82
C HIS A 357 -19.99 -8.00 -22.38
N ILE A 358 -20.45 -7.83 -21.15
CA ILE A 358 -20.75 -6.53 -20.55
C ILE A 358 -19.44 -5.82 -20.16
N GLU A 359 -18.48 -6.53 -19.56
CA GLU A 359 -17.13 -6.02 -19.29
C GLU A 359 -16.44 -5.55 -20.57
N ARG A 360 -16.55 -6.32 -21.67
CA ARG A 360 -16.04 -5.91 -22.97
C ARG A 360 -16.78 -4.67 -23.51
N SER A 361 -18.10 -4.63 -23.40
CA SER A 361 -18.90 -3.48 -23.88
C SER A 361 -18.58 -2.20 -23.12
N LEU A 362 -18.35 -2.29 -21.81
CA LEU A 362 -17.94 -1.19 -20.94
C LEU A 362 -16.57 -0.58 -21.34
N VAL A 363 -15.69 -1.38 -21.96
CA VAL A 363 -14.35 -0.97 -22.42
C VAL A 363 -14.34 -0.56 -23.91
N GLU A 364 -15.15 -1.20 -24.75
CA GLU A 364 -15.13 -1.04 -26.21
C GLU A 364 -16.21 -0.08 -26.76
N GLN A 365 -17.21 0.32 -25.96
CA GLN A 365 -18.34 1.14 -26.40
C GLN A 365 -18.53 2.39 -25.52
N GLU A 366 -18.10 3.56 -26.00
CA GLU A 366 -18.27 4.86 -25.31
C GLU A 366 -19.75 5.20 -24.99
N SER A 367 -20.68 4.62 -25.73
CA SER A 367 -22.14 4.78 -25.53
C SER A 367 -22.76 3.79 -24.55
N PHE A 368 -22.00 2.86 -23.95
CA PHE A 368 -22.54 1.87 -23.02
C PHE A 368 -23.16 2.52 -21.78
N LYS A 369 -24.29 1.98 -21.31
CA LYS A 369 -24.99 2.36 -20.08
C LYS A 369 -25.59 1.13 -19.42
N PHE A 370 -25.49 1.03 -18.10
CA PHE A 370 -26.27 0.06 -17.33
C PHE A 370 -27.76 0.42 -17.35
N SER A 371 -28.63 -0.57 -17.48
CA SER A 371 -30.10 -0.42 -17.46
C SER A 371 -30.71 -0.20 -16.06
N VAL A 372 -29.88 -0.29 -15.02
CA VAL A 372 -30.27 -0.22 -13.61
C VAL A 372 -31.06 1.06 -13.28
N SER A 373 -32.09 0.95 -12.43
CA SER A 373 -32.79 2.13 -11.88
C SER A 373 -31.96 2.84 -10.80
N GLU A 374 -32.28 4.10 -10.51
CA GLU A 374 -31.59 4.83 -9.42
C GLU A 374 -31.76 4.15 -8.06
N GLU A 375 -32.98 3.74 -7.72
CA GLU A 375 -33.29 3.01 -6.48
C GLU A 375 -32.46 1.72 -6.37
N LYS A 376 -32.35 0.97 -7.47
CA LYS A 376 -31.57 -0.28 -7.49
C LYS A 376 -30.07 0.00 -7.41
N PHE A 377 -29.55 1.03 -8.06
CA PHE A 377 -28.16 1.46 -7.89
C PHE A 377 -27.88 1.85 -6.43
N ARG A 378 -28.79 2.59 -5.78
CA ARG A 378 -28.64 3.02 -4.39
C ARG A 378 -28.55 1.82 -3.44
N GLY A 379 -29.45 0.85 -3.58
CA GLY A 379 -29.40 -0.41 -2.79
C GLY A 379 -28.23 -1.36 -3.13
N LEU A 380 -27.59 -1.21 -4.29
CA LEU A 380 -26.32 -1.88 -4.59
C LEU A 380 -25.11 -1.12 -4.02
N TYR A 381 -25.14 0.22 -4.02
CA TYR A 381 -24.14 1.07 -3.40
C TYR A 381 -24.07 0.84 -1.89
N GLU A 382 -25.21 0.89 -1.19
CA GLU A 382 -25.30 0.67 0.26
C GLU A 382 -24.72 -0.70 0.65
N ARG A 383 -25.08 -1.76 -0.06
CA ARG A 383 -24.53 -3.11 0.15
C ARG A 383 -23.04 -3.19 -0.14
N ALA A 384 -22.56 -2.58 -1.22
CA ALA A 384 -21.13 -2.54 -1.55
C ALA A 384 -20.34 -1.74 -0.50
N LEU A 385 -20.95 -0.71 0.11
CA LEU A 385 -20.35 0.06 1.19
C LEU A 385 -20.21 -0.78 2.47
N GLU A 386 -21.29 -1.45 2.89
CA GLU A 386 -21.29 -2.38 4.03
C GLU A 386 -20.20 -3.47 3.86
N GLU A 387 -20.15 -4.14 2.70
CA GLU A 387 -19.19 -5.21 2.41
C GLU A 387 -17.71 -4.76 2.46
N ILE A 388 -17.42 -3.49 2.17
CA ILE A 388 -16.04 -3.00 1.97
C ILE A 388 -15.52 -2.18 3.16
N VAL A 389 -16.33 -1.31 3.79
CA VAL A 389 -15.85 -0.35 4.80
C VAL A 389 -15.24 -1.04 6.02
N GLY A 390 -15.90 -2.07 6.56
CA GLY A 390 -15.35 -2.86 7.68
C GLY A 390 -14.00 -3.49 7.34
N ARG A 391 -13.87 -4.02 6.12
CA ARG A 391 -12.64 -4.69 5.66
C ARG A 391 -11.50 -3.70 5.42
N ALA A 392 -11.80 -2.54 4.82
CA ALA A 392 -10.84 -1.47 4.57
C ALA A 392 -10.32 -0.84 5.86
N ALA A 393 -11.21 -0.54 6.81
CA ALA A 393 -10.85 -0.01 8.13
C ALA A 393 -9.94 -0.98 8.90
N THR A 394 -10.23 -2.29 8.88
CA THR A 394 -9.37 -3.31 9.49
C THR A 394 -7.99 -3.38 8.82
N GLU A 395 -7.92 -3.44 7.48
CA GLU A 395 -6.63 -3.50 6.77
C GLU A 395 -5.77 -2.25 6.99
N GLU A 396 -6.36 -1.05 6.98
CA GLU A 396 -5.63 0.17 7.30
C GLU A 396 -5.15 0.18 8.75
N ALA A 397 -5.98 -0.25 9.71
CA ALA A 397 -5.60 -0.31 11.11
C ALA A 397 -4.44 -1.27 11.39
N PHE A 398 -4.36 -2.41 10.68
CA PHE A 398 -3.17 -3.27 10.70
C PHE A 398 -1.94 -2.58 10.08
N ASN A 399 -2.09 -1.97 8.89
CA ASN A 399 -1.01 -1.22 8.25
C ASN A 399 -0.47 -0.10 9.15
N TYR A 400 -1.36 0.64 9.83
CA TYR A 400 -1.06 1.67 10.80
C TYR A 400 -0.33 1.11 12.03
N ALA A 401 -0.86 0.05 12.67
CA ALA A 401 -0.27 -0.53 13.87
C ALA A 401 1.14 -1.05 13.60
N TRP A 402 1.33 -1.74 12.46
CA TRP A 402 2.65 -2.17 12.00
C TRP A 402 3.58 -0.98 11.71
N ARG A 403 3.14 0.11 11.06
CA ARG A 403 3.94 1.33 10.85
C ARG A 403 4.36 1.98 12.17
N ALA A 404 3.41 2.19 13.09
CA ALA A 404 3.67 2.80 14.39
C ALA A 404 4.70 1.98 15.20
N ILE A 405 4.55 0.66 15.23
CA ILE A 405 5.53 -0.21 15.91
C ILE A 405 6.87 -0.22 15.16
N CYS A 406 6.90 -0.24 13.83
CA CYS A 406 8.15 -0.14 13.06
C CYS A 406 8.93 1.13 13.36
N ARG A 407 8.23 2.27 13.41
CA ARG A 407 8.85 3.56 13.75
C ARG A 407 9.31 3.61 15.21
N ALA A 408 8.51 3.07 16.13
CA ALA A 408 8.85 3.01 17.54
C ALA A 408 10.11 2.16 17.80
N VAL A 409 10.21 0.96 17.22
CA VAL A 409 11.40 0.09 17.35
C VAL A 409 12.64 0.78 16.78
N ALA A 410 12.55 1.39 15.58
CA ALA A 410 13.67 2.15 15.00
C ALA A 410 14.16 3.28 15.91
N MET A 411 13.25 4.00 16.56
CA MET A 411 13.61 5.04 17.54
C MET A 411 14.29 4.48 18.80
N VAL A 412 13.92 3.27 19.26
CA VAL A 412 14.60 2.59 20.37
C VAL A 412 16.05 2.23 19.99
N TYR A 413 16.28 1.66 18.80
CA TYR A 413 17.62 1.36 18.30
C TYR A 413 18.48 2.61 18.10
N GLU A 414 17.90 3.69 17.55
CA GLU A 414 18.61 4.95 17.35
C GLU A 414 19.01 5.58 18.69
N ALA A 415 18.10 5.60 19.68
CA ALA A 415 18.37 6.09 21.02
C ALA A 415 19.42 5.22 21.76
N HIS A 416 19.33 3.90 21.66
CA HIS A 416 20.33 2.98 22.21
C HIS A 416 21.72 3.24 21.60
N SER A 417 21.81 3.41 20.28
CA SER A 417 23.06 3.75 19.59
C SER A 417 23.66 5.09 20.07
N LYS A 418 22.83 6.10 20.31
CA LYS A 418 23.25 7.40 20.86
C LYS A 418 23.76 7.27 22.30
N VAL A 419 23.04 6.55 23.17
CA VAL A 419 23.45 6.29 24.56
C VAL A 419 24.77 5.52 24.63
N GLN A 420 24.93 4.47 23.82
CA GLN A 420 26.17 3.68 23.73
C GLN A 420 27.37 4.50 23.24
N LYS A 421 27.16 5.55 22.43
CA LYS A 421 28.23 6.49 22.04
C LYS A 421 28.62 7.39 23.20
N VAL A 422 27.65 7.99 23.91
CA VAL A 422 27.90 8.90 25.06
C VAL A 422 28.57 8.18 26.24
N ILE A 423 28.31 6.89 26.45
CA ILE A 423 28.96 6.09 27.50
C ILE A 423 30.44 5.78 27.18
N ARG A 424 30.87 5.94 25.93
CA ARG A 424 32.25 5.64 25.45
C ARG A 424 33.14 6.87 25.27
N THR A 425 32.63 8.06 25.57
CA THR A 425 33.31 9.36 25.44
C THR A 425 33.49 10.04 26.78
#